data_AF-A0A1Y1XWB0-F1
#
_entry.id   AF-A0A1Y1XWB0-F1
#
_cell.length_a   1.000
_cell.length_b   1.000
_cell.length_c   1.000
_cell.angle_alpha   90.00
_cell.angle_beta   90.00
_cell.angle_gamma   90.00
#
_symmetry.space_group_name_H-M   'P 1'
#
loop_
_entity.id
_entity.type
_entity.pdbx_description
1 polymer ?
#
loop_
_entity_poly.entity_id
_entity_poly.type
_entity_poly.pdbx_seq_one_letter_code
_entity_poly.pdbx_strand_id
1 'polypeptide(L)'
;MNLLAKPTSPFQKKHTKQTVPGFRNLGLHSAAASGNLGLVKFALDQGQPIDSVVHGLLPIHAACCTGNAAVVEYLVQRGADVNCRSYSKHYTGANDILRENSNYHGTSALHFAVAKGDLEIVEILLRYGASVDTKDKYGCTPLNLAEAKQFKEIRRHLLKAGSQETSTVVSHSSETDPLTLEPKLTPELVSLRGFFKTQIELVH
;
A
#
# COMPACT_ATOMS: atom_id res chain seq x y z
N MET A 1 -48.75 20.23 -4.62
CA MET A 1 -47.94 19.58 -3.58
C MET A 1 -47.92 18.08 -3.87
N ASN A 2 -47.06 17.62 -4.80
CA ASN A 2 -46.96 16.21 -5.19
C ASN A 2 -45.65 15.67 -4.62
N LEU A 3 -45.71 14.88 -3.54
CA LEU A 3 -44.54 14.19 -2.99
C LEU A 3 -44.34 12.86 -3.75
N LEU A 4 -43.28 12.82 -4.54
CA LEU A 4 -42.77 11.62 -5.21
C LEU A 4 -42.29 10.59 -4.18
N ALA A 5 -43.00 9.47 -4.05
CA ALA A 5 -42.48 8.27 -3.41
C ALA A 5 -41.41 7.65 -4.33
N LYS A 6 -40.14 7.61 -3.88
CA LYS A 6 -39.08 6.85 -4.56
C LYS A 6 -39.22 5.36 -4.24
N PRO A 7 -39.02 4.45 -5.22
CA PRO A 7 -39.11 3.01 -4.97
C PRO A 7 -37.94 2.55 -4.11
N THR A 8 -38.27 1.96 -2.96
CA THR A 8 -37.33 1.30 -2.05
C THR A 8 -36.76 0.03 -2.69
N SER A 9 -35.43 -0.04 -2.80
CA SER A 9 -34.64 -1.18 -3.26
C SER A 9 -34.88 -2.45 -2.42
N PRO A 10 -34.93 -3.67 -3.00
CA PRO A 10 -35.40 -4.89 -2.34
C PRO A 10 -34.37 -5.57 -1.40
N PHE A 11 -33.27 -4.93 -1.02
CA PHE A 11 -32.17 -5.54 -0.26
C PHE A 11 -32.35 -5.51 1.27
N GLN A 12 -33.56 -5.75 1.78
CA GLN A 12 -33.76 -6.06 3.20
C GLN A 12 -34.42 -7.41 3.38
N LYS A 13 -33.61 -8.48 3.39
CA LYS A 13 -33.95 -9.70 4.11
C LYS A 13 -32.93 -9.95 5.21
N LYS A 14 -33.42 -9.75 6.44
CA LYS A 14 -32.84 -10.13 7.72
C LYS A 14 -32.45 -11.62 7.70
N HIS A 15 -31.17 -11.91 7.81
CA HIS A 15 -30.71 -13.11 8.52
C HIS A 15 -29.64 -12.68 9.51
N THR A 16 -30.10 -12.41 10.73
CA THR A 16 -29.30 -12.33 11.94
C THR A 16 -28.69 -13.70 12.21
N LYS A 17 -27.44 -13.92 11.80
CA LYS A 17 -26.58 -14.93 12.41
C LYS A 17 -25.69 -14.20 13.41
N GLN A 18 -25.78 -14.56 14.69
CA GLN A 18 -24.80 -14.18 15.70
C GLN A 18 -23.42 -14.57 15.16
N THR A 19 -22.57 -13.59 14.87
CA THR A 19 -21.20 -13.83 14.41
C THR A 19 -20.28 -12.91 15.19
N VAL A 20 -19.32 -13.53 15.88
CA VAL A 20 -18.32 -12.91 16.73
C VAL A 20 -17.60 -11.74 16.01
N PRO A 21 -17.54 -10.53 16.58
CA PRO A 21 -17.05 -9.33 15.90
C PRO A 21 -15.59 -9.39 15.39
N GLY A 22 -14.78 -10.34 15.88
CA GLY A 22 -13.36 -10.45 15.53
C GLY A 22 -13.04 -11.26 14.26
N PHE A 23 -13.90 -12.21 13.86
CA PHE A 23 -13.59 -13.12 12.75
C PHE A 23 -14.10 -12.65 11.38
N ARG A 24 -14.96 -11.62 11.34
CA ARG A 24 -15.57 -11.15 10.08
C ARG A 24 -14.58 -10.48 9.13
N ASN A 25 -13.45 -9.97 9.60
CA ASN A 25 -12.50 -9.21 8.76
C ASN A 25 -11.25 -10.00 8.36
N LEU A 26 -10.96 -11.11 9.05
CA LEU A 26 -9.77 -11.91 8.81
C LEU A 26 -9.89 -12.70 7.49
N GLY A 27 -11.10 -13.17 7.15
CA GLY A 27 -11.33 -14.00 5.95
C GLY A 27 -10.90 -13.34 4.65
N LEU A 28 -11.29 -12.08 4.42
CA LEU A 28 -10.95 -11.36 3.20
C LEU A 28 -9.44 -11.04 3.11
N HIS A 29 -8.80 -10.69 4.23
CA HIS A 29 -7.34 -10.45 4.25
C HIS A 29 -6.54 -11.71 3.95
N SER A 30 -6.87 -12.82 4.61
CA SER A 30 -6.18 -14.10 4.36
C SER A 30 -6.43 -14.59 2.94
N ALA A 31 -7.64 -14.40 2.39
CA ALA A 31 -7.94 -14.70 1.00
C ALA A 31 -7.12 -13.83 0.03
N ALA A 32 -7.00 -12.53 0.32
CA ALA A 32 -6.22 -11.61 -0.51
C ALA A 32 -4.71 -11.85 -0.44
N ALA A 33 -4.18 -12.18 0.73
CA ALA A 33 -2.77 -12.53 0.93
C ALA A 33 -2.40 -13.87 0.29
N SER A 34 -3.32 -14.84 0.28
CA SER A 34 -3.10 -16.16 -0.34
C SER A 34 -3.31 -16.17 -1.86
N GLY A 35 -3.79 -15.07 -2.44
CA GLY A 35 -4.08 -14.99 -3.88
C GLY A 35 -5.31 -15.77 -4.31
N ASN A 36 -6.09 -16.28 -3.35
CA ASN A 36 -7.27 -17.10 -3.65
C ASN A 36 -8.44 -16.20 -4.08
N LEU A 37 -8.47 -15.86 -5.37
CA LEU A 37 -9.51 -15.03 -5.96
C LEU A 37 -10.92 -15.59 -5.74
N GLY A 38 -11.09 -16.91 -5.71
CA GLY A 38 -12.37 -17.55 -5.42
C GLY A 38 -12.89 -17.23 -4.02
N LEU A 39 -12.00 -17.30 -3.02
CA LEU A 39 -12.33 -16.91 -1.65
C LEU A 39 -12.55 -15.40 -1.51
N VAL A 40 -11.79 -14.57 -2.23
CA VAL A 40 -12.00 -13.10 -2.25
C VAL A 40 -13.39 -12.76 -2.82
N LYS A 41 -13.78 -13.38 -3.93
CA LYS A 41 -15.12 -13.23 -4.53
C LYS A 41 -16.20 -13.64 -3.54
N PHE A 42 -16.09 -14.86 -3.00
CA PHE A 42 -17.04 -15.38 -2.03
C PHE A 42 -17.18 -14.48 -0.79
N ALA A 43 -16.06 -14.02 -0.23
CA ALA A 43 -16.01 -13.11 0.91
C ALA A 43 -16.80 -11.81 0.67
N LEU A 44 -16.56 -11.16 -0.47
CA LEU A 44 -17.26 -9.94 -0.85
C LEU A 44 -18.75 -10.18 -1.13
N ASP A 45 -19.09 -11.31 -1.73
CA ASP A 45 -20.49 -11.70 -1.99
C ASP A 45 -21.25 -12.00 -0.69
N GLN A 46 -20.56 -12.48 0.36
CA GLN A 46 -21.12 -12.60 1.72
C GLN A 46 -21.24 -11.24 2.44
N GLY A 47 -20.92 -10.13 1.79
CA GLY A 47 -21.02 -8.79 2.35
C GLY A 47 -19.92 -8.46 3.36
N GLN A 48 -18.72 -9.05 3.23
CA GLN A 48 -17.55 -8.55 3.94
C GLN A 48 -17.15 -7.18 3.37
N PRO A 49 -16.78 -6.21 4.21
CA PRO A 49 -16.36 -4.89 3.75
C PRO A 49 -15.03 -5.00 2.98
N ILE A 50 -14.97 -4.40 1.79
CA ILE A 50 -13.80 -4.44 0.91
C ILE A 50 -12.58 -3.71 1.51
N ASP A 51 -12.85 -2.75 2.38
CA ASP A 51 -11.93 -1.92 3.14
C ASP A 51 -11.77 -2.40 4.59
N SER A 52 -12.14 -3.66 4.87
CA SER A 52 -11.87 -4.25 6.19
C SER A 52 -10.42 -4.00 6.60
N VAL A 53 -10.14 -3.76 7.87
CA VAL A 53 -8.76 -3.52 8.33
C VAL A 53 -8.31 -4.58 9.31
N VAL A 54 -7.15 -5.19 9.03
CA VAL A 54 -6.49 -6.17 9.89
C VAL A 54 -5.04 -5.72 10.08
N HIS A 55 -4.64 -5.53 11.34
CA HIS A 55 -3.32 -5.00 11.72
C HIS A 55 -2.93 -3.70 10.99
N GLY A 56 -3.90 -2.82 10.70
CA GLY A 56 -3.65 -1.56 10.00
C GLY A 56 -3.45 -1.69 8.49
N LEU A 57 -3.62 -2.88 7.92
CA LEU A 57 -3.60 -3.13 6.48
C LEU A 57 -5.03 -3.33 5.97
N LEU A 58 -5.21 -3.09 4.67
CA LEU A 58 -6.45 -3.39 3.93
C LEU A 58 -6.18 -4.64 3.07
N PRO A 59 -7.21 -5.33 2.55
CA PRO A 59 -7.02 -6.50 1.71
C PRO A 59 -6.17 -6.20 0.47
N ILE A 60 -6.32 -5.00 -0.11
CA ILE A 60 -5.49 -4.57 -1.25
C ILE A 60 -4.00 -4.43 -0.87
N HIS A 61 -3.68 -3.94 0.33
CA HIS A 61 -2.30 -3.90 0.81
C HIS A 61 -1.71 -5.31 0.94
N ALA A 62 -2.50 -6.25 1.48
CA ALA A 62 -2.09 -7.64 1.62
C ALA A 62 -1.83 -8.30 0.26
N ALA A 63 -2.72 -8.07 -0.72
CA ALA A 63 -2.55 -8.57 -2.09
C ALA A 63 -1.32 -7.98 -2.78
N CYS A 64 -1.07 -6.66 -2.65
CA CYS A 64 0.14 -6.02 -3.20
C CYS A 64 1.43 -6.54 -2.55
N CYS A 65 1.43 -6.74 -1.22
CA CYS A 65 2.58 -7.24 -0.48
C CYS A 65 2.96 -8.68 -0.92
N THR A 66 1.96 -9.47 -1.29
CA THR A 66 2.13 -10.88 -1.65
C THR A 66 2.29 -11.12 -3.15
N GLY A 67 2.04 -10.13 -4.01
CA GLY A 67 2.21 -10.26 -5.47
C GLY A 67 0.98 -10.84 -6.18
N ASN A 68 -0.22 -10.69 -5.62
CA ASN A 68 -1.42 -11.30 -6.15
C ASN A 68 -2.16 -10.36 -7.12
N ALA A 69 -1.60 -10.14 -8.32
CA ALA A 69 -2.13 -9.19 -9.32
C ALA A 69 -3.63 -9.39 -9.64
N ALA A 70 -4.08 -10.62 -9.86
CA ALA A 70 -5.49 -10.93 -10.13
C ALA A 70 -6.42 -10.53 -8.99
N VAL A 71 -5.96 -10.63 -7.73
CA VAL A 71 -6.71 -10.16 -6.57
C VAL A 71 -6.71 -8.64 -6.50
N VAL A 72 -5.57 -7.99 -6.73
CA VAL A 72 -5.47 -6.52 -6.74
C VAL A 72 -6.43 -5.95 -7.77
N GLU A 73 -6.38 -6.44 -9.01
CA GLU A 73 -7.26 -5.99 -10.10
C GLU A 73 -8.73 -6.19 -9.74
N TYR A 74 -9.10 -7.35 -9.18
CA TYR A 74 -10.47 -7.59 -8.77
C TYR A 74 -10.93 -6.65 -7.65
N LEU A 75 -10.09 -6.38 -6.65
CA LEU A 75 -10.43 -5.47 -5.56
C LEU A 75 -10.67 -4.04 -6.06
N VAL A 76 -9.80 -3.51 -6.93
CA VAL A 76 -9.99 -2.15 -7.49
C VAL A 76 -11.22 -2.08 -8.40
N GLN A 77 -11.52 -3.12 -9.18
CA GLN A 77 -12.75 -3.22 -9.98
C GLN A 77 -14.02 -3.19 -9.11
N ARG A 78 -13.93 -3.73 -7.89
CA ARG A 78 -15.05 -3.74 -6.91
C ARG A 78 -15.11 -2.45 -6.07
N GLY A 79 -14.29 -1.44 -6.38
CA GLY A 79 -14.30 -0.13 -5.75
C GLY A 79 -13.41 -0.01 -4.52
N ALA A 80 -12.39 -0.87 -4.37
CA ALA A 80 -11.36 -0.64 -3.36
C ALA A 80 -10.63 0.67 -3.65
N ASP A 81 -10.41 1.49 -2.62
CA ASP A 81 -9.63 2.72 -2.74
C ASP A 81 -8.18 2.41 -3.09
N VAL A 82 -7.76 2.77 -4.29
CA VAL A 82 -6.39 2.57 -4.80
C VAL A 82 -5.36 3.42 -4.04
N ASN A 83 -5.81 4.54 -3.46
CA ASN A 83 -4.98 5.49 -2.73
C ASN A 83 -5.01 5.25 -1.21
N CYS A 84 -5.53 4.10 -0.80
CA CYS A 84 -5.58 3.73 0.60
C CYS A 84 -4.18 3.75 1.23
N ARG A 85 -4.12 4.14 2.51
CA ARG A 85 -2.88 4.21 3.28
C ARG A 85 -3.00 3.30 4.49
N SER A 86 -2.01 2.45 4.69
CA SER A 86 -1.91 1.60 5.87
C SER A 86 -1.76 2.43 7.15
N TYR A 87 -2.36 1.94 8.24
CA TYR A 87 -2.44 2.62 9.54
C TYR A 87 -2.96 4.06 9.45
N SER A 88 -3.78 4.37 8.44
CA SER A 88 -4.42 5.69 8.34
C SER A 88 -5.42 5.89 9.47
N LYS A 89 -5.38 7.08 10.08
CA LYS A 89 -6.26 7.56 11.17
C LYS A 89 -7.76 7.33 10.95
N HIS A 90 -8.16 7.13 9.68
CA HIS A 90 -9.55 6.94 9.29
C HIS A 90 -10.07 5.51 9.50
N TYR A 91 -9.19 4.51 9.59
CA TYR A 91 -9.60 3.09 9.54
C TYR A 91 -9.30 2.30 10.82
N THR A 92 -8.59 2.86 11.79
CA THR A 92 -8.31 2.19 13.07
C THR A 92 -8.59 3.12 14.24
N GLY A 93 -9.39 2.68 15.21
CA GLY A 93 -9.41 3.24 16.56
C GLY A 93 -8.16 2.84 17.37
N ALA A 94 -7.04 2.56 16.70
CA ALA A 94 -5.84 2.04 17.33
C ALA A 94 -5.06 3.19 17.97
N ASN A 95 -4.80 3.06 19.27
CA ASN A 95 -3.97 3.96 20.07
C ASN A 95 -2.65 4.29 19.34
N ASP A 96 -2.25 5.57 19.40
CA ASP A 96 -1.07 6.14 18.72
C ASP A 96 0.23 5.35 18.91
N ILE A 97 0.33 4.54 19.97
CA ILE A 97 1.49 3.73 20.35
C ILE A 97 1.84 2.66 19.29
N LEU A 98 0.84 1.97 18.70
CA LEU A 98 1.12 0.96 17.66
C LEU A 98 1.47 1.59 16.30
N ARG A 99 1.16 2.88 16.14
CA ARG A 99 1.31 3.64 14.90
C ARG A 99 2.76 4.11 14.71
N GLU A 100 3.40 4.55 15.79
CA GLU A 100 4.78 5.07 15.75
C GLU A 100 5.80 3.95 15.44
N ASN A 101 5.57 2.75 15.97
CA ASN A 101 6.50 1.63 15.82
C ASN A 101 6.26 0.72 14.59
N SER A 102 5.24 0.99 13.77
CA SER A 102 5.00 0.18 12.55
C SER A 102 5.74 0.75 11.35
N ASN A 103 6.65 -0.03 10.76
CA ASN A 103 7.40 0.35 9.55
C ASN A 103 6.52 0.63 8.33
N TYR A 104 5.25 0.20 8.36
CA TYR A 104 4.32 0.34 7.25
C TYR A 104 3.30 1.46 7.47
N HIS A 105 3.49 2.37 8.43
CA HIS A 105 2.52 3.45 8.60
C HIS A 105 2.57 4.42 7.40
N GLY A 106 1.40 4.72 6.83
CA GLY A 106 1.25 5.70 5.74
C GLY A 106 1.67 5.16 4.38
N THR A 107 2.06 3.90 4.29
CA THR A 107 2.42 3.23 3.04
C THR A 107 1.17 3.03 2.17
N SER A 108 1.23 3.39 0.90
CA SER A 108 0.12 3.14 -0.04
C SER A 108 0.24 1.78 -0.71
N ALA A 109 -0.85 1.30 -1.33
CA ALA A 109 -0.83 0.09 -2.15
C ALA A 109 0.29 0.11 -3.22
N LEU A 110 0.56 1.29 -3.81
CA LEU A 110 1.62 1.48 -4.81
C LEU A 110 3.02 1.29 -4.21
N HIS A 111 3.28 1.75 -2.98
CA HIS A 111 4.56 1.48 -2.32
C HIS A 111 4.78 -0.01 -2.10
N PHE A 112 3.76 -0.77 -1.69
CA PHE A 112 3.87 -2.22 -1.51
C PHE A 112 4.17 -2.92 -2.84
N ALA A 113 3.49 -2.54 -3.93
CA ALA A 113 3.75 -3.10 -5.25
C ALA A 113 5.19 -2.84 -5.73
N VAL A 114 5.68 -1.61 -5.56
CA VAL A 114 7.06 -1.25 -5.91
C VAL A 114 8.07 -1.94 -5.01
N ALA A 115 7.84 -1.99 -3.69
CA ALA A 115 8.74 -2.67 -2.75
C ALA A 115 8.88 -4.17 -3.06
N LYS A 116 7.79 -4.79 -3.54
CA LYS A 116 7.75 -6.17 -4.01
C LYS A 116 8.47 -6.35 -5.35
N GLY A 117 8.54 -5.31 -6.19
CA GLY A 117 9.11 -5.37 -7.53
C GLY A 117 8.14 -5.92 -8.58
N ASP A 118 6.83 -5.90 -8.28
CA ASP A 118 5.81 -6.46 -9.15
C ASP A 118 5.29 -5.40 -10.14
N LEU A 119 5.83 -5.41 -11.36
CA LEU A 119 5.47 -4.45 -12.39
C LEU A 119 3.99 -4.55 -12.80
N GLU A 120 3.42 -5.76 -12.83
CA GLU A 120 2.02 -5.96 -13.22
C GLU A 120 1.09 -5.25 -12.23
N ILE A 121 1.34 -5.41 -10.93
CA ILE A 121 0.57 -4.71 -9.89
C ILE A 121 0.75 -3.20 -9.99
N VAL A 122 1.97 -2.72 -10.24
CA VAL A 122 2.23 -1.29 -10.45
C VAL A 122 1.37 -0.76 -11.60
N GLU A 123 1.38 -1.44 -12.75
CA GLU A 123 0.58 -1.03 -13.91
C GLU A 123 -0.93 -1.04 -13.62
N ILE A 124 -1.43 -2.06 -12.92
CA ILE A 124 -2.83 -2.11 -12.47
C ILE A 124 -3.14 -0.88 -11.62
N LEU A 125 -2.38 -0.63 -10.55
CA LEU A 125 -2.66 0.48 -9.64
C LEU A 125 -2.61 1.84 -10.37
N LEU A 126 -1.63 2.06 -11.25
CA LEU A 126 -1.54 3.28 -12.06
C LEU A 126 -2.75 3.45 -12.99
N ARG A 127 -3.18 2.37 -13.65
CA ARG A 127 -4.37 2.38 -14.52
C ARG A 127 -5.64 2.79 -13.78
N TYR A 128 -5.76 2.43 -12.50
CA TYR A 128 -6.90 2.78 -11.65
C TYR A 128 -6.71 4.10 -10.88
N GLY A 129 -5.70 4.91 -11.21
CA GLY A 129 -5.54 6.27 -10.66
C GLY A 129 -4.79 6.33 -9.33
N ALA A 130 -3.86 5.41 -9.09
CA ALA A 130 -2.93 5.54 -7.96
C ALA A 130 -2.10 6.82 -8.05
N SER A 131 -2.04 7.55 -6.95
CA SER A 131 -1.22 8.76 -6.80
C SER A 131 0.26 8.39 -6.77
N VAL A 132 0.97 8.80 -7.83
CA VAL A 132 2.36 8.43 -8.13
C VAL A 132 3.39 9.08 -7.21
N ASP A 133 3.09 10.27 -6.69
CA ASP A 133 3.95 11.04 -5.79
C ASP A 133 3.52 10.95 -4.33
N THR A 134 2.73 9.92 -4.00
CA THR A 134 2.32 9.65 -2.63
C THR A 134 3.56 9.45 -1.77
N LYS A 135 3.66 10.17 -0.65
CA LYS A 135 4.76 9.98 0.31
C LYS A 135 4.35 9.02 1.41
N ASP A 136 5.22 8.12 1.84
CA ASP A 136 5.02 7.33 3.06
C ASP A 136 5.32 8.16 4.33
N LYS A 137 5.38 7.52 5.51
CA LYS A 137 5.70 8.22 6.77
C LYS A 137 7.12 8.80 6.83
N TYR A 138 8.03 8.31 5.99
CA TYR A 138 9.41 8.77 5.89
C TYR A 138 9.61 9.80 4.79
N GLY A 139 8.54 10.21 4.10
CA GLY A 139 8.63 11.12 2.96
C GLY A 139 9.07 10.45 1.66
N CYS A 140 9.29 9.13 1.66
CA CYS A 140 9.68 8.38 0.47
C CYS A 140 8.51 8.24 -0.49
N THR A 141 8.77 8.43 -1.79
CA THR A 141 7.81 8.16 -2.87
C THR A 141 8.00 6.73 -3.42
N PRO A 142 7.02 6.19 -4.18
CA PRO A 142 7.21 4.97 -4.95
C PRO A 142 8.41 5.05 -5.90
N LEU A 143 8.70 6.23 -6.48
CA LEU A 143 9.87 6.43 -7.34
C LEU A 143 11.18 6.24 -6.56
N ASN A 144 11.29 6.85 -5.37
CA ASN A 144 12.47 6.69 -4.50
C ASN A 144 12.72 5.21 -4.15
N LEU A 145 11.67 4.44 -3.89
CA LEU A 145 11.78 2.99 -3.64
C LEU A 145 12.26 2.23 -4.89
N ALA A 146 11.74 2.55 -6.06
CA ALA A 146 12.15 1.93 -7.32
C ALA A 146 13.63 2.22 -7.64
N GLU A 147 14.10 3.45 -7.36
CA GLU A 147 15.50 3.83 -7.54
C GLU A 147 16.41 3.13 -6.54
N ALA A 148 16.05 3.13 -5.25
CA ALA A 148 16.81 2.47 -4.20
C ALA A 148 16.97 0.95 -4.46
N LYS A 149 15.96 0.30 -5.05
CA LYS A 149 16.00 -1.13 -5.44
C LYS A 149 16.47 -1.37 -6.88
N GLN A 150 16.81 -0.32 -7.63
CA GLN A 150 17.27 -0.38 -9.02
C GLN A 150 16.26 -1.03 -9.99
N PHE A 151 14.96 -0.90 -9.73
CA PHE A 151 13.88 -1.42 -10.58
C PHE A 151 13.64 -0.51 -11.79
N LYS A 152 14.50 -0.66 -12.81
CA LYS A 152 14.51 0.18 -14.02
C LYS A 152 13.17 0.25 -14.74
N GLU A 153 12.49 -0.88 -14.92
CA GLU A 153 11.20 -0.91 -15.62
C GLU A 153 10.07 -0.25 -14.81
N ILE A 154 10.05 -0.46 -13.49
CA ILE A 154 9.08 0.18 -12.60
C ILE A 154 9.32 1.69 -12.57
N ARG A 155 10.59 2.13 -12.44
CA ARG A 155 10.97 3.54 -12.55
C ARG A 155 10.43 4.16 -13.84
N ARG A 156 10.65 3.50 -14.98
CA ARG A 156 10.18 3.97 -16.28
C ARG A 156 8.65 4.15 -16.31
N HIS A 157 7.89 3.22 -15.72
CA HIS A 157 6.43 3.30 -15.68
C HIS A 157 5.94 4.42 -14.76
N LEU A 158 6.57 4.60 -13.60
CA LEU A 158 6.26 5.68 -12.67
C LEU A 158 6.50 7.06 -13.30
N LEU A 159 7.64 7.26 -13.97
CA LEU A 159 7.94 8.49 -14.71
C LEU A 159 6.93 8.75 -15.84
N LYS A 160 6.56 7.70 -16.60
CA LYS A 160 5.53 7.82 -17.65
C LYS A 160 4.16 8.21 -17.07
N ALA A 161 3.85 7.78 -15.85
CA ALA A 161 2.63 8.14 -15.14
C ALA A 161 2.68 9.52 -14.47
N GLY A 162 3.77 10.28 -14.65
CA GLY A 162 3.90 11.66 -14.18
C GLY A 162 4.57 11.82 -12.82
N SER A 163 5.26 10.78 -12.30
CA SER A 163 6.08 10.93 -11.09
C SER A 163 7.11 12.05 -11.25
N GLN A 164 7.20 12.92 -10.25
CA GLN A 164 8.25 13.92 -10.22
C GLN A 164 9.58 13.26 -9.88
N GLU A 165 10.59 13.47 -10.73
CA GLU A 165 11.96 13.07 -10.44
C GLU A 165 12.48 13.96 -9.31
N THR A 166 12.27 13.54 -8.06
CA THR A 166 12.86 14.22 -6.92
C THR A 166 14.33 13.89 -6.90
N SER A 167 15.16 14.74 -7.51
CA SER A 167 16.62 14.67 -7.43
C SER A 167 17.09 14.86 -5.97
N THR A 168 17.05 13.79 -5.17
CA THR A 168 17.80 13.72 -3.91
C THR A 168 18.90 12.67 -3.96
N VAL A 169 19.23 12.17 -5.16
CA VAL A 169 20.49 11.49 -5.39
C VAL A 169 21.63 12.51 -5.31
N VAL A 170 22.26 12.60 -4.14
CA VAL A 170 23.66 13.03 -4.08
C VAL A 170 24.42 11.98 -4.88
N SER A 171 24.63 12.26 -6.15
CA SER A 171 25.52 11.52 -7.03
C SER A 171 26.94 11.67 -6.48
N HIS A 172 27.41 10.67 -5.73
CA HIS A 172 28.84 10.50 -5.52
C HIS A 172 29.42 9.81 -6.76
N SER A 173 29.74 10.61 -7.77
CA SER A 173 30.68 10.25 -8.83
C SER A 173 31.98 11.01 -8.63
N SER A 174 33.07 10.23 -8.60
CA SER A 174 34.51 10.55 -8.75
C SER A 174 35.22 11.41 -7.69
N GLU A 175 36.10 10.72 -6.94
CA GLU A 175 37.49 11.08 -6.57
C GLU A 175 37.87 12.57 -6.47
N THR A 176 38.23 13.06 -5.27
CA THR A 176 39.62 13.27 -4.80
C THR A 176 39.65 13.99 -3.44
N ASP A 177 40.72 13.74 -2.67
CA ASP A 177 41.16 14.33 -1.39
C ASP A 177 40.59 13.80 -0.06
N PRO A 178 41.39 13.01 0.71
CA PRO A 178 41.13 12.75 2.11
C PRO A 178 41.68 13.90 2.95
N LEU A 179 40.90 14.32 3.96
CA LEU A 179 41.23 15.34 4.97
C LEU A 179 40.85 16.79 4.60
N THR A 180 39.56 17.14 4.70
CA THR A 180 39.06 18.26 5.56
C THR A 180 37.57 18.56 5.27
N LEU A 181 36.88 19.05 6.29
CA LEU A 181 35.45 19.38 6.40
C LEU A 181 34.49 18.20 6.63
N GLU A 182 34.19 17.95 7.91
CA GLU A 182 32.98 17.24 8.33
C GLU A 182 31.72 17.95 7.80
N PRO A 183 30.83 17.26 7.07
CA PRO A 183 29.47 17.71 6.92
C PRO A 183 28.69 17.27 8.16
N LYS A 184 28.05 18.21 8.86
CA LYS A 184 27.03 17.93 9.87
C LYS A 184 26.02 16.95 9.29
N LEU A 185 26.10 15.68 9.69
CA LEU A 185 25.15 14.65 9.36
C LEU A 185 23.79 15.07 9.92
N THR A 186 22.85 15.42 9.03
CA THR A 186 21.47 15.63 9.45
C THR A 186 20.88 14.29 9.91
N PRO A 187 19.95 14.29 10.89
CA PRO A 187 19.35 13.06 11.43
C PRO A 187 18.66 12.17 10.37
N GLU A 188 18.36 12.74 9.21
CA GLU A 188 17.68 12.11 8.07
C GLU A 188 18.53 11.01 7.39
N LEU A 189 19.87 11.20 7.33
CA LEU A 189 20.78 10.25 6.66
C LEU A 189 21.17 9.04 7.53
N VAL A 190 21.08 9.17 8.86
CA VAL A 190 21.32 8.04 9.79
C VAL A 190 20.19 7.01 9.68
N SER A 191 18.95 7.45 9.41
CA SER A 191 17.79 6.56 9.23
C SER A 191 17.84 5.79 7.91
N LEU A 192 18.29 6.44 6.83
CA LEU A 192 18.44 5.82 5.51
C LEU A 192 19.44 4.65 5.52
N ARG A 193 20.51 4.75 6.32
CA ARG A 193 21.50 3.67 6.49
C ARG A 193 20.94 2.45 7.24
N GLY A 194 19.97 2.65 8.13
CA GLY A 194 19.23 1.56 8.79
C GLY A 194 18.25 0.84 7.85
N PHE A 195 17.66 1.58 6.91
CA PHE A 195 16.74 1.06 5.90
C PHE A 195 17.41 0.10 4.91
N PHE A 196 18.65 0.39 4.46
CA PHE A 196 19.38 -0.51 3.56
C PHE A 196 19.95 -1.76 4.25
N LYS A 197 20.23 -1.69 5.58
CA LYS A 197 20.80 -2.83 6.31
C LYS A 197 19.79 -3.94 6.60
N THR A 198 18.52 -3.59 6.84
CA THR A 198 17.47 -4.57 7.18
C THR A 198 16.84 -5.26 5.98
N GLN A 199 16.99 -4.73 4.76
CA GLN A 199 16.46 -5.34 3.53
C GLN A 199 17.43 -6.33 2.86
N ILE A 200 18.70 -6.37 3.28
CA ILE A 200 19.70 -7.32 2.74
C ILE A 200 19.71 -8.65 3.52
N GLU A 201 19.28 -8.68 4.79
CA GLU A 201 19.39 -9.89 5.63
C GLU A 201 18.13 -10.78 5.69
N LEU A 202 17.06 -10.50 4.93
CA LEU A 202 15.81 -11.30 4.97
C LEU A 202 15.47 -12.03 3.67
N VAL A 203 16.44 -12.23 2.79
CA VAL A 203 16.34 -13.17 1.66
C VAL A 203 17.51 -14.15 1.72
N HIS A 204 17.38 -15.17 2.58
CA HIS A 204 18.02 -16.46 2.43
C HIS A 204 17.15 -17.54 3.08
#